data_AF-K9RRU6-F1
#
_entry.id   AF-K9RRU6-F1
#
_cell.length_a   1.000
_cell.length_b   1.000
_cell.length_c   1.000
_cell.angle_alpha   90.00
_cell.angle_beta   90.00
_cell.angle_gamma   90.00
#
_symmetry.space_group_name_H-M   'P 1'
#
loop_
_entity.id
_entity.type
_entity.pdbx_description
1 polymer ?
#
loop_
_entity_poly.entity_id
_entity_poly.type
_entity_poly.pdbx_seq_one_letter_code
_entity_poly.pdbx_strand_id
1 'polypeptide(L)' 'MATFKFRTTTSFEAIVSHLNKFCGISRDLTSKRLHTIKTIHGLGGADNVTFDFSGGVYNSTTGELLGSLTAGGAKEKA' A
#
# COMPACT_ATOMS: atom_id res chain seq x y z
N MET A 1 8.93 -22.75 8.16
CA MET A 1 8.76 -21.31 7.85
C MET A 1 7.32 -20.94 8.11
N ALA A 2 7.04 -20.09 9.10
CA ALA A 2 5.68 -19.65 9.37
C ALA A 2 5.21 -18.77 8.21
N THR A 3 4.33 -19.29 7.36
CA THR A 3 3.66 -18.48 6.34
C THR A 3 2.70 -17.55 7.05
N PHE A 4 3.17 -16.36 7.41
CA PHE A 4 2.30 -15.25 7.77
C PHE A 4 1.46 -14.95 6.52
N LYS A 5 0.27 -15.56 6.44
CA LYS A 5 -0.70 -15.34 5.37
C LYS A 5 -1.36 -13.99 5.62
N PHE A 6 -0.58 -12.93 5.46
CA PHE A 6 -1.07 -11.59 5.27
C PHE A 6 -2.05 -11.64 4.11
N ARG A 7 -3.30 -11.25 4.37
CA ARG A 7 -4.34 -11.23 3.34
C ARG A 7 -3.94 -10.11 2.40
N THR A 8 -3.29 -10.47 1.30
CA THR A 8 -2.80 -9.52 0.32
C THR A 8 -3.79 -9.38 -0.84
N THR A 9 -3.78 -8.20 -1.47
CA THR A 9 -4.55 -7.90 -2.67
C THR A 9 -3.70 -7.11 -3.63
N THR A 10 -3.88 -7.31 -4.93
CA THR A 10 -3.29 -6.47 -5.98
C THR A 10 -4.25 -5.38 -6.45
N SER A 11 -5.51 -5.40 -5.98
CA SER A 11 -6.52 -4.41 -6.33
C SER A 11 -6.39 -3.17 -5.47
N PHE A 12 -6.00 -2.05 -6.10
CA PHE A 12 -5.91 -0.75 -5.45
C PHE A 12 -7.27 -0.32 -4.83
N GLU A 13 -8.38 -0.56 -5.53
CA GLU A 13 -9.71 -0.21 -5.00
C GLU A 13 -10.09 -0.99 -3.75
N ALA A 14 -9.76 -2.28 -3.70
CA ALA A 14 -10.04 -3.14 -2.56
C ALA A 14 -9.24 -2.69 -1.33
N ILE A 15 -7.95 -2.36 -1.50
CA ILE A 15 -7.13 -1.88 -0.38
C ILE A 15 -7.55 -0.48 0.06
N VAL A 16 -7.86 0.43 -0.87
CA VAL A 16 -8.36 1.77 -0.52
C VAL A 16 -9.65 1.67 0.28
N SER A 17 -10.62 0.87 -0.17
CA SER A 17 -11.88 0.68 0.55
C SER A 17 -11.64 0.13 1.95
N HIS A 18 -10.72 -0.83 2.09
CA HIS A 18 -10.34 -1.38 3.38
C HIS A 18 -9.66 -0.34 4.28
N LEU A 19 -8.63 0.35 3.80
CA LEU A 19 -7.90 1.36 4.55
C LEU A 19 -8.78 2.55 4.91
N ASN A 20 -9.73 2.91 4.05
CA ASN A 20 -10.73 3.93 4.36
C ASN A 20 -11.64 3.47 5.50
N LYS A 21 -12.14 2.24 5.44
CA LYS A 21 -13.06 1.67 6.44
C LYS A 21 -12.40 1.43 7.80
N PHE A 22 -11.17 0.92 7.83
CA PHE A 22 -10.49 0.51 9.07
C PHE A 22 -9.51 1.54 9.61
N CYS A 23 -8.80 2.27 8.73
CA CYS A 23 -7.81 3.26 9.12
C CYS A 23 -8.27 4.71 8.89
N GLY A 24 -9.40 4.96 8.21
CA GLY A 24 -9.86 6.31 7.89
C GLY A 24 -8.99 7.03 6.86
N ILE A 25 -8.18 6.32 6.08
CA ILE A 25 -7.31 6.92 5.05
C ILE A 25 -8.14 7.19 3.79
N SER A 26 -8.11 8.44 3.32
CA SER A 26 -8.78 8.82 2.08
C SER A 26 -8.08 8.22 0.86
N ARG A 27 -8.85 7.89 -0.18
CA ARG A 27 -8.35 7.41 -1.48
C ARG A 27 -7.25 8.28 -2.06
N ASP A 28 -7.42 9.59 -1.96
CA ASP A 28 -6.46 10.58 -2.45
C ASP A 28 -5.09 10.44 -1.75
N LEU A 29 -5.11 10.39 -0.42
CA LEU A 29 -3.91 10.18 0.39
C LEU A 29 -3.26 8.81 0.10
N THR A 30 -4.05 7.75 -0.06
CA THR A 30 -3.53 6.43 -0.45
C THR A 30 -2.86 6.47 -1.82
N SER A 31 -3.48 7.14 -2.79
CA SER A 31 -2.95 7.29 -4.14
C SER A 31 -1.64 8.09 -4.15
N LYS A 32 -1.61 9.21 -3.43
CA LYS A 32 -0.41 10.05 -3.27
C LYS A 32 0.74 9.27 -2.64
N ARG A 33 0.49 8.56 -1.54
CA ARG A 33 1.49 7.71 -0.87
C ARG A 33 2.00 6.60 -1.79
N LEU A 34 1.10 5.92 -2.50
CA LEU A 34 1.48 4.90 -3.46
C LEU A 34 2.35 5.46 -4.58
N HIS A 35 1.98 6.62 -5.12
CA HIS A 35 2.74 7.28 -6.18
C HIS A 35 4.14 7.69 -5.71
N THR A 36 4.26 8.20 -4.49
CA THR A 36 5.56 8.50 -3.86
C THR A 36 6.41 7.23 -3.70
N ILE A 37 5.85 6.15 -3.15
CA ILE A 37 6.56 4.87 -3.00
C ILE A 37 7.05 4.36 -4.36
N LYS A 38 6.17 4.36 -5.36
CA LYS A 38 6.52 3.96 -6.72
C LYS A 38 7.66 4.81 -7.30
N THR A 39 7.57 6.12 -7.16
CA THR A 39 8.58 7.07 -7.65
C THR A 39 9.94 6.83 -6.99
N ILE A 40 9.98 6.63 -5.66
CA ILE A 40 11.22 6.36 -4.92
C ILE A 40 11.89 5.07 -5.40
N HIS A 41 11.10 4.05 -5.71
CA HIS A 41 11.60 2.75 -6.17
C HIS A 41 11.78 2.66 -7.70
N GLY A 42 11.56 3.74 -8.45
CA GLY A 42 11.66 3.75 -9.91
C GLY A 42 10.58 2.93 -10.61
N LEU A 43 9.47 2.61 -9.92
CA LEU A 43 8.33 1.88 -10.45
C LEU A 43 7.38 2.85 -11.16
N GLY A 44 6.94 2.48 -12.36
CA GLY A 44 5.94 3.22 -13.12
C GLY A 44 4.51 2.99 -12.60
N GLY A 45 3.58 3.80 -13.10
CA GLY A 45 2.15 3.64 -12.81
C GLY A 45 1.60 2.26 -13.16
N ALA A 46 2.17 1.62 -14.20
CA ALA A 46 1.79 0.29 -14.68
C ALA A 46 2.42 -0.87 -13.90
N ASP A 47 3.42 -0.62 -13.04
CA ASP A 47 4.06 -1.70 -12.27
C ASP A 47 3.10 -2.31 -11.25
N ASN A 48 3.00 -3.63 -11.27
CA ASN A 48 2.19 -4.38 -10.32
C ASN A 48 2.85 -4.36 -8.94
N VAL A 49 2.07 -4.02 -7.93
CA VAL A 49 2.47 -4.08 -6.53
C VAL A 49 1.42 -4.86 -5.75
N THR A 50 1.87 -5.54 -4.72
CA THR A 50 1.01 -6.29 -3.81
C THR A 50 0.78 -5.45 -2.56
N PHE A 51 -0.48 -5.32 -2.17
CA PHE A 51 -0.87 -4.61 -0.96
C PHE A 51 -1.25 -5.60 0.14
N ASP A 52 -0.82 -5.37 1.36
CA ASP A 52 -1.39 -6.04 2.54
C ASP A 52 -2.48 -5.17 3.18
N PHE A 53 -3.48 -5.79 3.81
CA PHE A 53 -4.55 -5.07 4.52
C PHE A 53 -4.07 -4.17 5.66
N SER A 54 -2.87 -4.39 6.20
CA SER A 54 -2.24 -3.47 7.16
C SER A 54 -1.69 -2.20 6.50
N GLY A 55 -1.73 -2.12 5.17
CA GLY A 55 -1.22 -1.00 4.36
C GLY A 55 0.20 -1.21 3.84
N GLY A 56 0.81 -2.38 4.02
CA GLY A 56 2.12 -2.67 3.43
C GLY A 56 2.05 -2.70 1.89
N VAL A 57 3.05 -2.13 1.23
CA VAL A 57 3.22 -2.18 -0.23
C VAL A 57 4.45 -3.02 -0.53
N TYR A 58 4.27 -4.08 -1.29
CA TYR A 58 5.28 -5.05 -1.63
C TYR A 58 5.45 -5.13 -3.14
N ASN A 59 6.65 -5.46 -3.59
CA ASN A 59 6.91 -5.80 -4.97
C ASN A 59 6.27 -7.18 -5.25
N SER A 60 5.43 -7.29 -6.29
CA SER A 60 4.79 -8.58 -6.59
C SER A 60 5.76 -9.63 -7.14
N THR A 61 6.89 -9.19 -7.69
CA THR A 61 7.90 -10.05 -8.32
C THR A 61 8.95 -10.50 -7.32
N THR A 62 9.48 -9.58 -6.50
CA THR A 62 10.55 -9.91 -5.53
C THR A 62 10.01 -10.22 -4.13
N GLY A 63 8.78 -9.81 -3.81
CA GLY A 63 8.21 -9.93 -2.46
C GLY A 63 8.78 -8.93 -1.45
N GLU A 64 9.64 -8.01 -1.88
CA GLU A 64 10.25 -7.01 -1.00
C GLU A 64 9.26 -5.94 -0.59
N LEU A 65 9.34 -5.51 0.67
CA LEU A 65 8.57 -4.38 1.18
C LEU A 65 9.14 -3.08 0.58
N LEU A 66 8.34 -2.44 -0.26
CA LEU A 66 8.65 -1.13 -0.85
C LEU A 66 8.31 0.00 0.11
N GLY A 67 7.26 -0.16 0.90
CA GLY A 67 6.84 0.86 1.85
C GLY A 67 5.50 0.54 2.47
N SER A 68 4.87 1.56 3.08
CA SER A 68 3.55 1.39 3.68
C SER A 68 2.66 2.61 3.42
N LEU A 69 1.43 2.34 3.00
CA LEU A 69 0.34 3.30 2.84
C LEU A 69 -0.15 3.83 4.19
N THR A 70 0.14 3.14 5.30
CA THR A 70 -0.21 3.55 6.66
C THR A 70 0.96 4.18 7.42
N ALA A 71 2.19 4.11 6.90
CA ALA A 71 3.33 4.82 7.47
C ALA A 71 3.08 6.34 7.40
N GLY A 72 2.90 6.96 8.56
CA GLY A 72 2.44 8.35 8.71
C GLY A 72 1.03 8.51 9.29
N GLY A 73 0.34 7.41 9.61
CA GLY A 73 -0.97 7.43 10.27
C GLY A 73 -2.14 7.81 9.34
N ALA A 74 -3.34 7.86 9.92
CA ALA A 74 -4.59 8.18 9.22
C ALA A 74 -4.67 9.62 8.70
N LYS A 75 -3.80 10.50 9.19
CA LYS A 75 -3.81 11.95 8.95
C LYS A 75 -2.38 12.38 8.69
N GLU A 76 -2.12 13.15 7.64
CA GLU A 76 -0.88 13.94 7.57
C GLU A 76 -0.86 14.78 8.86
N LYS A 77 0.14 14.58 9.73
CA LYS A 77 0.32 15.50 10.86
C LYS A 77 0.63 16.87 10.25
N ALA A 78 -0.28 17.81 10.46
CA ALA A 78 -0.09 19.23 10.19
C ALA A 78 1.07 19.79 11.02
#